data_AF-A0A176RUY5-F1
#
_entry.id   AF-A0A176RUY5-F1
#
_cell.length_a   1.000
_cell.length_b   1.000
_cell.length_c   1.000
_cell.angle_alpha   90.00
_cell.angle_beta   90.00
_cell.angle_gamma   90.00
#
_symmetry.space_group_name_H-M   'P 1'
#
loop_
_entity.id
_entity.type
_entity.pdbx_description
1 polymer ?
#
loop_
_entity_poly.entity_id
_entity_poly.type
_entity_poly.pdbx_seq_one_letter_code
_entity_poly.pdbx_strand_id
1 'polypeptide(L)'
;MLAWVSPLLAVEAEEAFAQAKVYYDKKDFTQAAPWLEKAAVQGHADAQSLLGSMYLIGRGVSRDTAQAIHWLKKAADQGHAEAQSLLGAIYLVEKDFAQAYHWLQKSAEQGLADAQYLLGAMYYEGKGVAQNTARAYHFFSLAGAQGHKAAIAARDKLSPPPLDGKYRLTVNAKPVKSRIRIMNIKPKYRPGIALKR
;
A
#
# COMPACT_ATOMS: atom_id res chain seq x y z
N MET A 1 -10.88 0.91 -29.61
CA MET A 1 -12.16 1.44 -29.10
C MET A 1 -11.91 1.97 -27.70
N LEU A 2 -11.81 3.29 -27.53
CA LEU A 2 -11.77 3.91 -26.21
C LEU A 2 -13.21 3.98 -25.72
N ALA A 3 -13.53 3.28 -24.63
CA ALA A 3 -14.84 3.37 -24.00
C ALA A 3 -15.03 4.81 -23.47
N TRP A 4 -15.79 5.62 -24.20
CA TRP A 4 -16.27 6.91 -23.72
C TRP A 4 -17.27 6.64 -22.60
N VAL A 5 -16.81 6.70 -21.35
CA VAL A 5 -17.72 6.70 -20.19
C VAL A 5 -18.42 8.06 -20.19
N SER A 6 -19.75 8.06 -20.31
CA SER A 6 -20.54 9.28 -20.27
C SER A 6 -20.27 10.04 -18.96
N PRO A 7 -20.00 11.36 -19.00
CA PRO A 7 -19.75 12.16 -17.80
C PRO A 7 -20.85 12.06 -16.73
N LEU A 8 -22.09 11.82 -17.15
CA LEU A 8 -23.24 11.60 -16.25
C LEU A 8 -23.09 10.33 -15.39
N LEU A 9 -22.58 9.24 -15.97
CA LEU A 9 -22.36 7.98 -15.24
C LEU A 9 -21.23 8.10 -14.22
N ALA A 10 -20.22 8.95 -14.48
CA ALA A 10 -19.15 9.20 -13.53
C ALA A 10 -19.66 9.97 -12.29
N VAL A 11 -20.59 10.92 -12.47
CA VAL A 11 -21.19 11.67 -11.35
C VAL A 11 -22.04 10.75 -10.47
N GLU A 12 -22.84 9.85 -11.07
CA GLU A 12 -23.64 8.89 -10.32
C GLU A 12 -22.78 7.94 -9.46
N ALA A 13 -21.59 7.58 -9.94
CA ALA A 13 -20.67 6.69 -9.25
C ALA A 13 -20.08 7.36 -8.01
N GLU A 14 -19.66 8.61 -8.15
CA GLU A 14 -19.14 9.45 -7.06
C GLU A 14 -20.22 9.72 -5.99
N GLU A 15 -21.45 10.02 -6.39
CA GLU A 15 -22.57 10.22 -5.46
C GLU A 15 -22.89 8.93 -4.68
N ALA A 16 -22.95 7.79 -5.37
CA ALA A 16 -23.15 6.50 -4.73
C ALA A 16 -22.02 6.19 -3.74
N PHE A 17 -20.77 6.49 -4.11
CA PHE A 17 -19.62 6.30 -3.24
C PHE A 17 -19.64 7.24 -2.02
N ALA A 18 -20.03 8.50 -2.20
CA ALA A 18 -20.20 9.45 -1.11
C ALA A 18 -21.27 8.98 -0.12
N GLN A 19 -22.40 8.47 -0.62
CA GLN A 19 -23.45 7.89 0.23
C GLN A 19 -22.95 6.65 0.97
N ALA A 20 -22.18 5.79 0.31
CA ALA A 20 -21.56 4.64 0.96
C ALA A 20 -20.66 5.05 2.13
N LYS A 21 -19.84 6.11 1.96
CA LYS A 21 -18.96 6.62 3.02
C LYS A 21 -19.75 7.08 4.25
N VAL A 22 -20.92 7.70 4.09
CA VAL A 22 -21.77 8.11 5.22
C VAL A 22 -22.15 6.92 6.10
N TYR A 23 -22.51 5.78 5.51
CA TYR A 23 -22.81 4.57 6.28
C TYR A 23 -21.55 3.88 6.80
N TYR A 24 -20.48 3.88 6.00
CA TYR A 24 -19.20 3.30 6.37
C TYR A 24 -18.59 3.96 7.61
N ASP A 25 -18.65 5.30 7.69
CA ASP A 25 -18.17 6.08 8.84
C ASP A 25 -18.99 5.81 10.11
N LYS A 26 -20.30 5.55 9.95
CA LYS A 26 -21.19 5.10 11.01
C LYS A 26 -21.01 3.62 11.38
N LYS A 27 -20.12 2.92 10.66
CA LYS A 27 -19.87 1.47 10.77
C LYS A 27 -21.08 0.60 10.43
N ASP A 28 -22.01 1.11 9.64
CA ASP A 28 -23.14 0.36 9.09
C ASP A 28 -22.76 -0.23 7.73
N PHE A 29 -21.98 -1.30 7.76
CA PHE A 29 -21.43 -1.93 6.55
C PHE A 29 -22.51 -2.62 5.70
N THR A 30 -23.59 -3.08 6.34
CA THR A 30 -24.74 -3.67 5.68
C THR A 30 -25.46 -2.65 4.80
N GLN A 31 -25.63 -1.42 5.28
CA GLN A 31 -26.19 -0.34 4.46
C GLN A 31 -25.18 0.24 3.49
N ALA A 32 -23.87 0.24 3.81
CA ALA A 32 -22.83 0.72 2.89
C ALA A 32 -22.67 -0.19 1.65
N ALA A 33 -22.81 -1.51 1.80
CA ALA A 33 -22.59 -2.50 0.75
C ALA A 33 -23.35 -2.21 -0.57
N PRO A 34 -24.68 -1.99 -0.59
CA PRO A 34 -25.40 -1.72 -1.83
C PRO A 34 -24.97 -0.42 -2.52
N TRP A 35 -24.59 0.61 -1.76
CA TRP A 35 -24.07 1.87 -2.32
C TRP A 35 -22.67 1.68 -2.92
N LEU A 36 -21.81 0.90 -2.25
CA LEU A 36 -20.51 0.51 -2.80
C LEU A 36 -20.66 -0.30 -4.07
N GLU A 37 -21.59 -1.27 -4.10
CA GLU A 37 -21.86 -2.07 -5.29
C GLU A 37 -22.33 -1.21 -6.46
N LYS A 38 -23.25 -0.26 -6.21
CA LYS A 38 -23.71 0.70 -7.23
C LYS A 38 -22.53 1.49 -7.83
N ALA A 39 -21.67 2.07 -6.99
CA ALA A 39 -20.48 2.80 -7.45
C ALA A 39 -19.47 1.88 -8.16
N ALA A 40 -19.26 0.66 -7.65
CA ALA A 40 -18.30 -0.30 -8.17
C ALA A 40 -18.67 -0.82 -9.57
N VAL A 41 -19.97 -1.09 -9.81
CA VAL A 41 -20.51 -1.46 -11.12
C VAL A 41 -20.28 -0.36 -12.16
N GLN A 42 -20.34 0.90 -11.73
CA GLN A 42 -20.09 2.06 -12.60
C GLN A 42 -18.59 2.37 -12.80
N GLY A 43 -17.70 1.56 -12.22
CA GLY A 43 -16.25 1.65 -12.47
C GLY A 43 -15.46 2.36 -11.38
N HIS A 44 -16.07 2.84 -10.30
CA HIS A 44 -15.37 3.57 -9.26
C HIS A 44 -14.33 2.70 -8.53
N ALA A 45 -13.04 2.99 -8.72
CA ALA A 45 -11.94 2.14 -8.24
C ALA A 45 -11.92 1.97 -6.71
N ASP A 46 -12.10 3.05 -5.93
CA ASP A 46 -12.13 2.94 -4.46
C ASP A 46 -13.30 2.09 -3.96
N ALA A 47 -14.49 2.24 -4.58
CA ALA A 47 -15.66 1.44 -4.24
C ALA A 47 -15.43 -0.05 -4.57
N GLN A 48 -14.81 -0.35 -5.71
CA GLN A 48 -14.41 -1.71 -6.07
C GLN A 48 -13.40 -2.28 -5.06
N SER A 49 -12.39 -1.50 -4.65
CA SER A 49 -11.39 -1.90 -3.65
C SER A 49 -12.06 -2.19 -2.30
N LEU A 50 -12.90 -1.28 -1.81
CA LEU A 50 -13.62 -1.41 -0.54
C LEU A 50 -14.58 -2.59 -0.55
N LEU A 51 -15.39 -2.75 -1.59
CA LEU A 51 -16.31 -3.87 -1.73
C LEU A 51 -15.56 -5.20 -1.78
N GLY A 52 -14.45 -5.26 -2.52
CA GLY A 52 -13.58 -6.42 -2.56
C GLY A 52 -13.00 -6.77 -1.19
N SER A 53 -12.56 -5.77 -0.42
CA SER A 53 -12.11 -5.95 0.97
C SER A 53 -13.23 -6.47 1.89
N MET A 54 -14.46 -5.97 1.73
CA MET A 54 -15.61 -6.37 2.52
C MET A 54 -15.97 -7.84 2.30
N TYR A 55 -15.94 -8.30 1.05
CA TYR A 55 -16.09 -9.72 0.72
C TYR A 55 -14.95 -10.57 1.25
N LEU A 56 -13.71 -10.07 1.26
CA LEU A 56 -12.54 -10.81 1.76
C LEU A 56 -12.66 -11.12 3.26
N ILE A 57 -13.14 -10.15 4.05
CA ILE A 57 -13.26 -10.27 5.52
C ILE A 57 -14.67 -10.60 6.02
N GLY A 58 -15.68 -10.58 5.15
CA GLY A 58 -17.09 -10.80 5.50
C GLY A 58 -17.72 -9.65 6.31
N ARG A 59 -17.38 -8.40 5.99
CA ARG A 59 -17.87 -7.22 6.72
C ARG A 59 -19.04 -6.59 5.99
N GLY A 60 -20.24 -6.66 6.57
CA GLY A 60 -21.47 -6.14 5.95
C GLY A 60 -22.02 -7.00 4.79
N VAL A 61 -21.25 -7.99 4.35
CA VAL A 61 -21.61 -9.00 3.35
C VAL A 61 -21.07 -10.36 3.81
N SER A 62 -21.63 -11.46 3.30
CA SER A 62 -21.05 -12.78 3.54
C SER A 62 -19.66 -12.88 2.92
N ARG A 63 -18.73 -13.53 3.63
CA ARG A 63 -17.36 -13.71 3.16
C ARG A 63 -17.34 -14.54 1.87
N ASP A 64 -16.73 -14.01 0.83
CA ASP A 64 -16.59 -14.66 -0.47
C ASP A 64 -15.27 -14.22 -1.13
N THR A 65 -14.31 -15.15 -1.23
CA THR A 65 -12.99 -14.82 -1.78
C THR A 65 -13.04 -14.63 -3.30
N ALA A 66 -13.95 -15.31 -4.01
CA ALA A 66 -14.07 -15.16 -5.46
C ALA A 66 -14.63 -13.78 -5.81
N GLN A 67 -15.64 -13.30 -5.08
CA GLN A 67 -16.15 -11.94 -5.21
C GLN A 67 -15.09 -10.89 -4.82
N ALA A 68 -14.32 -11.15 -3.75
CA ALA A 68 -13.22 -10.29 -3.36
C ALA A 68 -12.20 -10.12 -4.51
N ILE A 69 -11.71 -11.24 -5.08
CA ILE A 69 -10.78 -11.21 -6.22
C ILE A 69 -11.41 -10.49 -7.41
N HIS A 70 -12.69 -10.73 -7.72
CA HIS A 70 -13.38 -10.09 -8.84
C HIS A 70 -13.33 -8.56 -8.74
N TRP A 71 -13.73 -8.00 -7.60
CA TRP A 71 -13.78 -6.55 -7.41
C TRP A 71 -12.40 -5.93 -7.25
N LEU A 72 -11.51 -6.57 -6.48
CA LEU A 72 -10.14 -6.10 -6.31
C LEU A 72 -9.39 -6.09 -7.65
N LYS A 73 -9.61 -7.07 -8.53
CA LYS A 73 -8.97 -7.11 -9.86
C LYS A 73 -9.39 -5.93 -10.73
N LYS A 74 -10.68 -5.59 -10.75
CA LYS A 74 -11.16 -4.40 -11.45
C LYS A 74 -10.49 -3.12 -10.94
N ALA A 75 -10.38 -2.94 -9.62
CA ALA A 75 -9.69 -1.77 -9.04
C ALA A 75 -8.19 -1.78 -9.34
N ALA A 76 -7.55 -2.95 -9.25
CA ALA A 76 -6.12 -3.13 -9.46
C ALA A 76 -5.70 -2.91 -10.92
N ASP A 77 -6.54 -3.33 -11.88
CA ASP A 77 -6.39 -3.07 -13.32
C ASP A 77 -6.46 -1.56 -13.65
N GLN A 78 -7.20 -0.80 -12.83
CA GLN A 78 -7.23 0.68 -12.90
C GLN A 78 -6.04 1.35 -12.19
N GLY A 79 -5.12 0.57 -11.60
CA GLY A 79 -3.94 1.09 -10.92
C GLY A 79 -4.10 1.29 -9.41
N HIS A 80 -5.23 0.93 -8.80
CA HIS A 80 -5.46 1.16 -7.37
C HIS A 80 -4.46 0.37 -6.50
N ALA A 81 -3.53 1.07 -5.83
CA ALA A 81 -2.41 0.45 -5.11
C ALA A 81 -2.84 -0.51 -4.00
N GLU A 82 -3.85 -0.16 -3.19
CA GLU A 82 -4.31 -1.03 -2.10
C GLU A 82 -4.96 -2.32 -2.63
N ALA A 83 -5.77 -2.23 -3.69
CA ALA A 83 -6.37 -3.40 -4.32
C ALA A 83 -5.31 -4.34 -4.92
N GLN A 84 -4.27 -3.78 -5.53
CA GLN A 84 -3.10 -4.56 -5.99
C GLN A 84 -2.40 -5.27 -4.82
N SER A 85 -2.21 -4.58 -3.69
CA SER A 85 -1.62 -5.20 -2.49
C SER A 85 -2.48 -6.34 -1.94
N LEU A 86 -3.79 -6.13 -1.85
CA LEU A 86 -4.73 -7.14 -1.36
C LEU A 86 -4.79 -8.37 -2.26
N LEU A 87 -4.83 -8.19 -3.60
CA LEU A 87 -4.71 -9.32 -4.53
C LEU A 87 -3.39 -10.05 -4.36
N GLY A 88 -2.29 -9.30 -4.24
CA GLY A 88 -0.98 -9.86 -3.99
C GLY A 88 -0.95 -10.74 -2.74
N ALA A 89 -1.56 -10.27 -1.65
CA ALA A 89 -1.66 -11.01 -0.40
C ALA A 89 -2.56 -12.27 -0.53
N ILE A 90 -3.69 -12.17 -1.24
CA ILE A 90 -4.57 -13.32 -1.51
C ILE A 90 -3.80 -14.41 -2.26
N TYR A 91 -3.15 -14.06 -3.37
CA TYR A 91 -2.39 -15.02 -4.18
C TYR A 91 -1.18 -15.59 -3.43
N LEU A 92 -0.58 -14.82 -2.52
CA LEU A 92 0.50 -15.32 -1.67
C LEU A 92 0.01 -16.43 -0.73
N VAL A 93 -1.20 -16.31 -0.17
CA VAL A 93 -1.85 -17.34 0.66
C VAL A 93 -2.23 -18.56 -0.18
N GLU A 94 -2.75 -18.34 -1.39
CA GLU A 94 -3.09 -19.40 -2.35
C GLU A 94 -1.85 -20.07 -2.98
N LYS A 95 -0.65 -19.54 -2.70
CA LYS A 95 0.64 -20.00 -3.25
C LYS A 95 0.79 -19.82 -4.76
N ASP A 96 -0.02 -18.97 -5.38
CA ASP A 96 0.26 -18.47 -6.73
C ASP A 96 1.28 -17.33 -6.62
N PHE A 97 2.54 -17.70 -6.45
CA PHE A 97 3.61 -16.73 -6.24
C PHE A 97 3.88 -15.86 -7.47
N ALA A 98 3.50 -16.30 -8.68
CA ALA A 98 3.66 -15.52 -9.89
C ALA A 98 2.68 -14.34 -9.91
N GLN A 99 1.41 -14.59 -9.62
CA GLN A 99 0.40 -13.54 -9.46
C GLN A 99 0.69 -12.66 -8.25
N ALA A 100 1.09 -13.26 -7.11
CA ALA A 100 1.46 -12.50 -5.93
C ALA A 100 2.57 -11.49 -6.24
N TYR A 101 3.66 -11.94 -6.87
CA TYR A 101 4.77 -11.08 -7.26
C TYR A 101 4.30 -9.97 -8.21
N HIS A 102 3.52 -10.31 -9.24
CA HIS A 102 3.02 -9.34 -10.23
C HIS A 102 2.27 -8.18 -9.57
N TRP A 103 1.31 -8.48 -8.70
CA TRP A 103 0.47 -7.48 -8.06
C TRP A 103 1.20 -6.72 -6.95
N LEU A 104 1.99 -7.41 -6.12
CA LEU A 104 2.79 -6.77 -5.07
C LEU A 104 3.86 -5.85 -5.66
N GLN A 105 4.48 -6.21 -6.78
CA GLN A 105 5.44 -5.34 -7.46
C GLN A 105 4.79 -4.02 -7.87
N LYS A 106 3.64 -4.05 -8.56
CA LYS A 106 2.91 -2.84 -8.97
C LYS A 106 2.53 -1.96 -7.78
N SER A 107 2.05 -2.55 -6.68
CA SER A 107 1.67 -1.81 -5.47
C SER A 107 2.90 -1.22 -4.74
N ALA A 108 4.00 -1.97 -4.66
CA ALA A 108 5.23 -1.54 -4.04
C ALA A 108 5.91 -0.38 -4.79
N GLU A 109 5.85 -0.38 -6.13
CA GLU A 109 6.30 0.70 -7.01
C GLU A 109 5.50 2.00 -6.78
N GLN A 110 4.23 1.89 -6.38
CA GLN A 110 3.41 3.02 -5.96
C GLN A 110 3.69 3.48 -4.53
N GLY A 111 4.59 2.80 -3.81
CA GLY A 111 5.04 3.21 -2.49
C GLY A 111 4.28 2.58 -1.33
N LEU A 112 3.34 1.65 -1.55
CA LEU A 112 2.57 1.08 -0.44
C LEU A 112 3.46 0.22 0.48
N ALA A 113 3.55 0.61 1.75
CA ALA A 113 4.45 -0.04 2.73
C ALA A 113 4.17 -1.54 2.91
N ASP A 114 2.90 -1.94 2.98
CA ASP A 114 2.51 -3.35 3.14
C ASP A 114 2.96 -4.19 1.94
N ALA A 115 2.80 -3.67 0.72
CA ALA A 115 3.23 -4.35 -0.49
C ALA A 115 4.75 -4.45 -0.57
N GLN A 116 5.47 -3.38 -0.21
CA GLN A 116 6.93 -3.40 -0.09
C GLN A 116 7.40 -4.43 0.92
N TYR A 117 6.75 -4.53 2.09
CA TYR A 117 7.07 -5.55 3.08
C TYR A 117 6.86 -6.97 2.52
N LEU A 118 5.71 -7.25 1.92
CA LEU A 118 5.42 -8.58 1.37
C LEU A 118 6.37 -8.94 0.22
N LEU A 119 6.71 -7.99 -0.65
CA LEU A 119 7.68 -8.20 -1.73
C LEU A 119 9.09 -8.45 -1.18
N GLY A 120 9.48 -7.73 -0.12
CA GLY A 120 10.71 -7.98 0.61
C GLY A 120 10.77 -9.38 1.19
N ALA A 121 9.66 -9.86 1.77
CA ALA A 121 9.54 -11.22 2.29
C ALA A 121 9.65 -12.27 1.17
N MET A 122 9.05 -12.03 -0.01
CA MET A 122 9.19 -12.92 -1.16
C MET A 122 10.65 -13.05 -1.62
N TYR A 123 11.40 -11.95 -1.68
CA TYR A 123 12.84 -11.99 -1.97
C TYR A 123 13.66 -12.65 -0.86
N TYR A 124 13.29 -12.46 0.40
CA TYR A 124 13.99 -13.06 1.53
C TYR A 124 13.85 -14.59 1.55
N GLU A 125 12.64 -15.08 1.24
CA GLU A 125 12.31 -16.50 1.28
C GLU A 125 12.51 -17.22 -0.07
N GLY A 126 12.72 -16.47 -1.16
CA GLY A 126 12.81 -17.03 -2.51
C GLY A 126 11.48 -17.56 -3.06
N LYS A 127 10.35 -16.96 -2.66
CA LYS A 127 9.01 -17.37 -3.10
C LYS A 127 8.62 -16.66 -4.38
N GLY A 128 8.46 -17.41 -5.48
CA GLY A 128 8.12 -16.87 -6.80
C GLY A 128 9.22 -16.06 -7.49
N VAL A 129 10.31 -15.77 -6.78
CA VAL A 129 11.50 -15.08 -7.27
C VAL A 129 12.74 -15.72 -6.66
N ALA A 130 13.88 -15.58 -7.32
CA ALA A 130 15.16 -16.00 -6.76
C ALA A 130 15.43 -15.25 -5.44
N GLN A 131 15.89 -16.00 -4.43
CA GLN A 131 16.23 -15.42 -3.15
C GLN A 131 17.28 -14.32 -3.31
N ASN A 132 17.03 -13.16 -2.69
CA ASN A 132 17.91 -12.00 -2.78
C ASN A 132 17.79 -11.13 -1.52
N THR A 133 18.74 -11.30 -0.60
CA THR A 133 18.78 -10.58 0.68
C THR A 133 18.99 -9.08 0.51
N ALA A 134 19.71 -8.62 -0.52
CA ALA A 134 19.90 -7.21 -0.81
C ALA A 134 18.59 -6.53 -1.25
N ARG A 135 17.82 -7.17 -2.15
CA ARG A 135 16.48 -6.69 -2.53
C ARG A 135 15.50 -6.75 -1.35
N ALA A 136 15.54 -7.81 -0.55
CA ALA A 136 14.73 -7.90 0.66
C ALA A 136 15.03 -6.74 1.62
N TYR A 137 16.32 -6.50 1.92
CA TYR A 137 16.76 -5.38 2.75
C TYR A 137 16.29 -4.02 2.20
N HIS A 138 16.38 -3.83 0.87
CA HIS A 138 15.92 -2.61 0.21
C HIS A 138 14.41 -2.38 0.42
N PHE A 139 13.57 -3.36 0.11
CA PHE A 139 12.12 -3.22 0.26
C PHE A 139 11.69 -3.09 1.73
N PHE A 140 12.31 -3.84 2.64
CA PHE A 140 12.06 -3.66 4.08
C PHE A 140 12.48 -2.27 4.57
N SER A 141 13.55 -1.70 4.02
CA SER A 141 13.97 -0.33 4.33
C SER A 141 12.95 0.70 3.83
N LEU A 142 12.40 0.53 2.62
CA LEU A 142 11.34 1.41 2.09
C LEU A 142 10.07 1.36 2.95
N ALA A 143 9.60 0.16 3.29
CA ALA A 143 8.44 -0.01 4.16
C ALA A 143 8.72 0.53 5.58
N GLY A 144 9.91 0.28 6.12
CA GLY A 144 10.33 0.76 7.43
C GLY A 144 10.45 2.28 7.52
N ALA A 145 10.86 2.96 6.44
CA ALA A 145 10.87 4.42 6.35
C ALA A 145 9.45 5.03 6.48
N GLN A 146 8.42 4.25 6.18
CA GLN A 146 7.01 4.61 6.35
C GLN A 146 6.43 4.16 7.71
N GLY A 147 7.27 3.64 8.60
CA GLY A 147 6.88 3.20 9.95
C GLY A 147 6.36 1.76 10.03
N HIS A 148 6.49 0.95 8.98
CA HIS A 148 6.05 -0.44 9.00
C HIS A 148 6.91 -1.28 9.97
N LYS A 149 6.38 -1.55 11.17
CA LYS A 149 7.13 -2.16 12.29
C LYS A 149 7.72 -3.53 11.96
N ALA A 150 6.96 -4.40 11.30
CA ALA A 150 7.47 -5.73 10.93
C ALA A 150 8.57 -5.65 9.86
N ALA A 151 8.57 -4.61 9.03
CA ALA A 151 9.61 -4.40 8.03
C ALA A 151 10.89 -3.91 8.67
N ILE A 152 10.79 -2.99 9.64
CA ILE A 152 11.93 -2.57 10.48
C ILE A 152 12.55 -3.78 11.17
N ALA A 153 11.73 -4.59 11.85
CA ALA A 153 12.22 -5.79 12.52
C ALA A 153 12.83 -6.82 11.56
N ALA A 154 12.28 -7.00 10.36
CA ALA A 154 12.82 -7.90 9.35
C ALA A 154 14.15 -7.37 8.78
N ARG A 155 14.22 -6.06 8.49
CA ARG A 155 15.44 -5.37 8.05
C ARG A 155 16.54 -5.48 9.10
N ASP A 156 16.23 -5.28 10.37
CA ASP A 156 17.24 -5.27 11.44
C ASP A 156 17.83 -6.66 11.71
N LYS A 157 17.13 -7.73 11.32
CA LYS A 157 17.66 -9.11 11.31
C LYS A 157 18.60 -9.38 10.13
N LEU A 158 18.58 -8.53 9.10
CA LEU A 158 19.41 -8.64 7.91
C LEU A 158 20.65 -7.76 8.04
N SER A 159 21.80 -8.28 7.66
CA SER A 159 22.98 -7.43 7.47
C SER A 159 22.76 -6.49 6.27
N PRO A 160 23.11 -5.19 6.39
CA PRO A 160 23.05 -4.30 5.23
C PRO A 160 23.96 -4.85 4.12
N PRO A 161 23.51 -4.81 2.85
CA PRO A 161 24.35 -5.26 1.75
C PRO A 161 25.63 -4.40 1.68
N PRO A 162 26.74 -4.95 1.15
CA PRO A 162 27.95 -4.17 0.92
C PRO A 162 27.62 -2.89 0.15
N LEU A 163 28.20 -1.76 0.56
CA LEU A 163 28.04 -0.48 -0.14
C LEU A 163 28.87 -0.48 -1.43
N ASP A 164 28.56 -1.37 -2.37
CA ASP A 164 29.27 -1.53 -3.64
C ASP A 164 28.77 -0.55 -4.70
N GLY A 165 28.56 0.73 -4.36
CA GLY A 165 28.33 1.85 -5.29
C GLY A 165 27.09 1.79 -6.21
N LYS A 166 26.50 0.61 -6.44
CA LYS A 166 25.32 0.34 -7.28
C LYS A 166 24.01 0.60 -6.53
N TYR A 167 24.02 0.47 -5.20
CA TYR A 167 22.92 0.82 -4.32
C TYR A 167 23.06 2.23 -3.74
N ARG A 168 23.74 3.14 -4.47
CA ARG A 168 23.70 4.57 -4.13
C ARG A 168 22.23 4.99 -4.15
N LEU A 169 21.69 5.22 -2.97
CA LEU A 169 20.31 5.62 -2.73
C LEU A 169 20.03 6.91 -3.52
N THR A 170 19.57 6.78 -4.77
CA THR A 170 18.74 7.83 -5.35
C THR A 170 17.43 7.75 -4.59
N VAL A 171 17.40 8.40 -3.43
CA VAL A 171 16.17 8.94 -2.85
C VAL A 171 15.61 9.93 -3.87
N ASN A 172 15.13 9.43 -5.00
CA ASN A 172 14.33 10.18 -5.96
C ASN A 172 12.90 10.27 -5.38
N ALA A 173 12.83 10.65 -4.11
CA ALA A 173 11.63 11.20 -3.54
C ALA A 173 11.44 12.52 -4.29
N LYS A 174 10.51 12.54 -5.26
CA LYS A 174 9.89 13.81 -5.63
C LYS A 174 9.48 14.46 -4.31
N PRO A 175 9.93 15.69 -4.01
CA PRO A 175 9.66 16.29 -2.72
C PRO A 175 8.14 16.48 -2.61
N VAL A 176 7.49 15.63 -1.81
CA VAL A 176 6.15 15.93 -1.32
C VAL A 176 6.32 17.16 -0.45
N LYS A 177 5.79 18.30 -0.91
CA LYS A 177 5.81 19.57 -0.18
C LYS A 177 4.98 19.46 1.11
N SER A 178 5.48 18.77 2.12
CA SER A 178 4.95 18.85 3.47
C SER A 178 5.52 20.11 4.12
N ARG A 179 4.67 21.14 4.24
CA ARG A 179 4.95 22.36 5.01
C ARG A 179 5.26 21.99 6.46
N ILE A 180 6.53 21.84 6.80
CA ILE A 180 6.98 21.85 8.19
C ILE A 180 7.55 23.25 8.45
N ARG A 181 6.79 24.07 9.19
CA ARG A 181 7.27 25.33 9.76
C ARG A 181 8.25 24.96 10.88
N ILE A 182 9.55 24.96 10.59
CA ILE A 182 10.58 24.73 11.61
C ILE A 182 10.68 26.01 12.45
N MET A 183 10.18 25.98 13.69
CA MET A 183 10.48 27.01 14.67
C MET A 183 11.97 26.95 15.01
N ASN A 184 12.64 28.07 14.80
CA ASN A 184 14.07 28.27 14.96
C ASN A 184 14.44 28.33 16.46
N ILE A 185 14.85 27.20 17.06
CA ILE A 185 15.41 27.18 18.41
C ILE A 185 16.94 27.18 18.27
N LYS A 186 17.56 28.35 18.51
CA LYS A 186 19.03 28.49 18.53
C LYS A 186 19.62 27.79 19.77
N PRO A 187 20.70 27.00 19.66
CA PRO A 187 21.36 26.41 20.81
C PRO A 187 22.14 27.47 21.60
N LYS A 188 21.91 27.56 22.92
CA LYS A 188 22.73 28.37 23.84
C LYS A 188 24.04 27.62 24.13
N TYR A 189 25.13 28.12 23.57
CA TYR A 189 26.50 27.72 23.91
C TYR A 189 26.94 28.38 25.23
N ARG A 190 27.48 27.63 26.19
CA ARG A 190 28.20 28.14 27.38
C ARG A 190 29.64 27.59 27.34
N PRO A 191 30.69 28.43 27.28
CA PRO A 191 32.05 27.95 27.39
C PRO A 191 32.61 28.07 28.82
N GLY A 192 33.45 27.10 29.19
CA GLY A 192 34.67 27.37 29.95
C GLY A 192 34.69 26.98 31.42
N ILE A 193 35.04 25.73 31.71
CA ILE A 193 35.79 25.38 32.93
C ILE A 193 37.26 25.69 32.64
N ALA A 194 37.83 26.65 33.36
CA ALA A 194 39.28 26.89 33.38
C ALA A 194 39.85 26.37 34.71
N LEU A 195 40.53 25.23 34.64
CA LEU A 195 41.48 24.76 35.64
C LEU A 195 42.82 25.45 35.38
N LYS A 196 43.33 26.24 36.33
CA LYS A 196 44.78 26.45 36.52
C LYS A 196 45.11 26.71 37.99
N ARG A 197 45.89 25.76 38.51
CA ARG A 197 46.91 25.77 39.58
C ARG A 197 46.57 26.39 40.94
#